data_AF-A0A1C5XI52-F1
#
_entry.id   AF-A0A1C5XI52-F1
#
_cell.length_a   1.000
_cell.length_b   1.000
_cell.length_c   1.000
_cell.angle_alpha   90.00
_cell.angle_beta   90.00
_cell.angle_gamma   90.00
#
_symmetry.space_group_name_H-M   'P 1'
#
loop_
_entity.id
_entity.type
_entity.pdbx_description
1 polymer ?
#
loop_
_entity_poly.entity_id
_entity_poly.type
_entity_poly.pdbx_seq_one_letter_code
_entity_poly.pdbx_strand_id
1 'polypeptide(L)'
;MINLNAWFQKHDLCAENILYIYRKDRKTVIQRTDGAEFALFVPVHSILSALPEKNFLSISKGIVVCRSHIVNISNDGVYTMSDGHTFQGRKRDMSSHRRLSAEIGLTNTKHRPLSMLEKCSLLDNMPLAFCVIELVFNEDGHGVDFIFRYCNAEMATVEGIPVEEMLNRSFYKVFPNGDKKWLVSYADVALNGTKHTLHDYSPEIGKNLIIHCYQPEPGYCACVLQVTDQ
;
A
#
# COMPACT_ATOMS: atom_id res chain seq x y z
N MET A 1 0.19 -40.00 -27.65
CA MET A 1 0.39 -38.53 -27.63
C MET A 1 -0.69 -37.96 -26.72
N ILE A 2 -0.36 -37.14 -25.72
CA ILE A 2 -1.37 -36.58 -24.79
C ILE A 2 -2.25 -35.60 -25.58
N ASN A 3 -3.58 -35.78 -25.54
CA ASN A 3 -4.51 -34.77 -26.06
C ASN A 3 -4.57 -33.62 -25.03
N LEU A 4 -3.84 -32.54 -25.32
CA LEU A 4 -3.72 -31.40 -24.41
C LEU A 4 -5.05 -30.70 -24.18
N ASN A 5 -5.90 -30.56 -25.19
CA ASN A 5 -7.22 -29.92 -25.03
C ASN A 5 -8.10 -30.70 -24.04
N ALA A 6 -8.17 -32.02 -24.18
CA ALA A 6 -8.92 -32.87 -23.25
C ALA A 6 -8.31 -32.85 -21.83
N TRP A 7 -6.98 -32.77 -21.73
CA TRP A 7 -6.29 -32.68 -20.45
C TRP A 7 -6.57 -31.33 -19.75
N PHE A 8 -6.55 -30.22 -20.48
CA PHE A 8 -6.87 -28.89 -19.96
C PHE A 8 -8.31 -28.82 -19.47
N GLN A 9 -9.25 -29.36 -20.25
CA GLN A 9 -10.66 -29.47 -19.84
C GLN A 9 -10.82 -30.29 -18.56
N LYS A 10 -10.12 -31.43 -18.44
CA LYS A 10 -10.17 -32.27 -17.24
C LYS A 10 -9.66 -31.55 -15.99
N HIS A 11 -8.68 -30.66 -16.14
CA HIS A 11 -8.03 -29.96 -15.04
C HIS A 11 -8.54 -28.52 -14.85
N ASP A 12 -9.58 -28.13 -15.59
CA ASP A 12 -10.15 -26.79 -15.58
C ASP A 12 -9.06 -25.72 -15.77
N LEU A 13 -8.33 -25.80 -16.89
CA LEU A 13 -7.27 -24.87 -17.24
C LEU A 13 -7.66 -24.02 -18.44
N CYS A 14 -7.64 -22.70 -18.26
CA CYS A 14 -7.98 -21.70 -19.28
C CYS A 14 -7.11 -20.45 -19.13
N ALA A 15 -7.27 -19.48 -20.03
CA ALA A 15 -6.45 -18.27 -20.01
C ALA A 15 -6.69 -17.40 -18.76
N GLU A 16 -7.89 -17.48 -18.20
CA GLU A 16 -8.38 -16.67 -17.09
C GLU A 16 -7.87 -17.16 -15.73
N ASN A 17 -7.44 -18.42 -15.64
CA ASN A 17 -6.98 -19.01 -14.37
C ASN A 17 -5.51 -19.41 -14.36
N ILE A 18 -4.78 -19.31 -15.47
CA ILE A 18 -3.33 -19.56 -15.50
C ILE A 18 -2.57 -18.25 -15.24
N LEU A 19 -1.70 -18.25 -14.24
CA LEU A 19 -0.80 -17.13 -13.94
C LEU A 19 0.40 -17.13 -14.89
N TYR A 20 1.13 -18.24 -14.92
CA TYR A 20 2.36 -18.38 -15.70
C TYR A 20 2.70 -19.86 -15.90
N ILE A 21 3.58 -20.10 -16.88
CA ILE A 21 4.09 -21.40 -17.26
C ILE A 21 5.61 -21.33 -17.25
N TYR A 22 6.27 -22.27 -16.60
CA TYR A 22 7.72 -22.27 -16.50
C TYR A 22 8.33 -23.68 -16.62
N ARG A 23 9.62 -23.76 -16.95
CA ARG A 23 10.36 -25.03 -17.00
C ARG A 23 11.06 -25.28 -15.66
N LYS A 24 10.83 -26.47 -15.10
CA LYS A 24 11.50 -26.97 -13.88
C LYS A 24 11.69 -28.48 -14.02
N ASP A 25 12.89 -28.98 -13.73
CA ASP A 25 13.21 -30.43 -13.71
C ASP A 25 12.72 -31.21 -14.94
N ARG A 26 12.99 -30.67 -16.14
CA ARG A 26 12.55 -31.22 -17.45
C ARG A 26 11.03 -31.27 -17.67
N LYS A 27 10.23 -30.81 -16.72
CA LYS A 27 8.78 -30.64 -16.83
C LYS A 27 8.44 -29.20 -17.23
N THR A 28 7.29 -29.05 -17.88
CA THR A 28 6.61 -27.77 -18.03
C THR A 28 5.58 -27.69 -16.93
N VAL A 29 5.68 -26.64 -16.13
CA VAL A 29 4.87 -26.38 -14.96
C VAL A 29 3.90 -25.25 -15.28
N ILE A 30 2.62 -25.44 -14.99
CA ILE A 30 1.55 -24.46 -15.14
C ILE A 30 1.12 -24.06 -13.73
N GLN A 31 1.23 -22.78 -13.40
CA GLN A 31 0.75 -22.22 -12.14
C GLN A 31 -0.65 -21.64 -12.34
N ARG A 32 -1.60 -22.06 -11.50
CA ARG A 32 -2.97 -21.55 -11.48
C ARG A 32 -3.16 -20.47 -10.41
N THR A 33 -4.16 -19.61 -10.61
CA THR A 33 -4.50 -18.48 -9.73
C THR A 33 -4.90 -18.88 -8.31
N ASP A 34 -5.39 -20.10 -8.11
CA ASP A 34 -5.74 -20.66 -6.80
C ASP A 34 -4.57 -21.35 -6.09
N GLY A 35 -3.37 -21.27 -6.64
CA GLY A 35 -2.17 -21.89 -6.09
C GLY A 35 -1.91 -23.32 -6.59
N ALA A 36 -2.82 -23.93 -7.35
CA ALA A 36 -2.59 -25.28 -7.90
C ALA A 36 -1.45 -25.28 -8.93
N GLU A 37 -0.60 -26.30 -8.86
CA GLU A 37 0.53 -26.50 -9.78
C GLU A 37 0.35 -27.79 -10.59
N PHE A 38 0.58 -27.69 -11.90
CA PHE A 38 0.49 -28.84 -12.80
C PHE A 38 1.78 -29.02 -13.59
N ALA A 39 2.41 -30.19 -13.48
CA ALA A 39 3.69 -30.47 -14.12
C ALA A 39 3.59 -31.60 -15.16
N LEU A 40 3.96 -31.31 -16.41
CA LEU A 40 3.89 -32.24 -17.54
C LEU A 40 5.24 -32.43 -18.22
N PHE A 41 5.51 -33.62 -18.77
CA PHE A 41 6.66 -33.88 -19.64
C PHE A 41 6.42 -33.45 -21.09
N VAL A 42 5.75 -32.31 -21.26
CA VAL A 42 5.37 -31.76 -22.57
C VAL A 42 6.14 -30.46 -22.79
N PRO A 43 6.61 -30.14 -24.00
CA PRO A 43 7.25 -28.87 -24.27
C PRO A 43 6.33 -27.65 -24.11
N VAL A 44 6.89 -26.53 -23.64
CA VAL A 44 6.17 -25.24 -23.49
C VAL A 44 5.45 -24.83 -24.78
N HIS A 45 6.08 -25.01 -25.95
CA HIS A 45 5.45 -24.64 -27.23
C HIS A 45 4.19 -25.48 -27.51
N SER A 46 4.15 -26.75 -27.10
CA SER A 46 2.99 -27.61 -27.28
C SER A 46 1.86 -27.22 -26.31
N ILE A 47 2.21 -26.83 -25.08
CA ILE A 47 1.26 -26.25 -24.12
C ILE A 47 0.65 -24.95 -24.68
N LEU A 48 1.49 -24.07 -25.24
CA LEU A 48 1.04 -22.82 -25.85
C LEU A 48 0.11 -23.01 -27.06
N SER A 49 0.30 -24.06 -27.86
CA SER A 49 -0.60 -24.35 -28.99
C SER A 49 -2.02 -24.74 -28.57
N ALA A 50 -2.23 -25.10 -27.30
CA ALA A 50 -3.54 -25.36 -26.71
C ALA A 50 -4.14 -24.13 -26.00
N LEU A 51 -3.45 -23.00 -25.99
CA LEU A 51 -3.84 -21.77 -25.30
C LEU A 51 -4.05 -20.61 -26.28
N PRO A 52 -4.90 -19.62 -25.93
CA PRO A 52 -5.05 -18.40 -26.73
C PRO A 52 -3.74 -17.59 -26.73
N GLU A 53 -2.96 -17.66 -27.82
CA GLU A 53 -1.61 -17.07 -27.91
C GLU A 53 -1.57 -15.58 -27.52
N LYS A 54 -2.62 -14.83 -27.85
CA LYS A 54 -2.75 -13.40 -27.51
C LYS A 54 -2.82 -13.12 -25.99
N ASN A 55 -3.08 -14.10 -25.14
CA ASN A 55 -3.16 -13.92 -23.70
C ASN A 55 -1.81 -14.22 -23.02
N PHE A 56 -0.88 -14.87 -23.70
CA PHE A 56 0.34 -15.39 -23.11
C PHE A 56 1.58 -14.77 -23.74
N LEU A 57 2.59 -14.47 -22.92
CA LEU A 57 3.83 -13.83 -23.35
C LEU A 57 5.04 -14.66 -22.96
N SER A 58 5.81 -15.12 -23.95
CA SER A 58 7.10 -15.77 -23.72
C SER A 58 8.19 -14.74 -23.40
N ILE A 59 8.47 -14.51 -22.13
CA ILE A 59 9.42 -13.47 -21.69
C ILE A 59 10.87 -13.96 -21.59
N SER A 60 11.11 -15.26 -21.42
CA SER A 60 12.45 -15.85 -21.39
C SER A 60 12.43 -17.32 -21.83
N LYS A 61 13.57 -18.03 -21.77
CA LYS A 61 13.64 -19.42 -22.24
C LYS A 61 12.85 -20.32 -21.29
N GLY A 62 11.71 -20.81 -21.77
CA GLY A 62 10.87 -21.72 -21.00
C GLY A 62 10.05 -21.03 -19.92
N ILE A 63 9.89 -19.70 -19.97
CA ILE A 63 8.99 -18.94 -19.09
C ILE A 63 8.00 -18.18 -19.97
N VAL A 64 6.73 -18.35 -19.65
CA VAL A 64 5.59 -17.69 -20.28
C VAL A 64 4.72 -17.13 -19.16
N VAL A 65 4.26 -15.89 -19.30
CA VAL A 65 3.37 -15.26 -18.32
C VAL A 65 2.03 -14.93 -18.97
N CYS A 66 0.94 -14.97 -18.22
CA CYS A 66 -0.36 -14.51 -18.69
C CYS A 66 -0.44 -12.99 -18.57
N ARG A 67 -0.80 -12.30 -19.65
CA ARG A 67 -0.78 -10.83 -19.76
C ARG A 67 -1.66 -10.14 -18.73
N SER A 68 -2.85 -10.69 -18.47
CA SER A 68 -3.83 -10.13 -17.52
C SER A 68 -3.37 -10.21 -16.06
N HIS A 69 -2.37 -11.03 -15.76
CA HIS A 69 -1.85 -11.24 -14.40
C HIS A 69 -0.53 -10.53 -14.15
N ILE A 70 0.00 -9.77 -15.12
CA ILE A 70 1.20 -8.95 -14.92
C ILE A 70 0.79 -7.66 -14.20
N VAL A 71 1.29 -7.45 -12.99
CA VAL A 71 1.01 -6.24 -12.21
C VAL A 71 2.03 -5.12 -12.45
N ASN A 72 3.27 -5.49 -12.78
CA ASN A 72 4.35 -4.54 -13.02
C ASN A 72 5.42 -5.14 -13.94
N ILE A 73 6.07 -4.28 -14.73
CA ILE A 73 7.31 -4.58 -15.45
C ILE A 73 8.29 -3.45 -15.15
N SER A 74 9.36 -3.77 -14.43
CA SER A 74 10.39 -2.81 -14.03
C SER A 74 11.29 -2.35 -15.19
N ASN A 75 12.07 -1.30 -14.94
CA ASN A 75 13.00 -0.73 -15.93
C ASN A 75 14.13 -1.67 -16.37
N ASP A 76 14.45 -2.69 -15.56
CA ASP A 76 15.40 -3.77 -15.83
C ASP A 76 14.74 -5.05 -16.37
N GLY A 77 13.43 -5.01 -16.65
CA GLY A 77 12.70 -6.07 -17.34
C GLY A 77 12.28 -7.22 -16.43
N VAL A 78 12.09 -6.96 -15.15
CA VAL A 78 11.51 -7.92 -14.19
C VAL A 78 9.99 -7.79 -14.24
N TYR A 79 9.34 -8.90 -14.58
CA TYR A 79 7.89 -9.05 -14.59
C TYR A 79 7.44 -9.46 -13.19
N THR A 80 6.50 -8.74 -12.61
CA THR A 80 5.83 -9.10 -11.35
C THR A 80 4.42 -9.58 -11.65
N MET A 81 4.06 -10.74 -11.12
CA MET A 81 2.76 -11.37 -11.29
C MET A 81 1.82 -11.03 -10.12
N SER A 82 0.51 -11.25 -10.29
CA SER A 82 -0.51 -10.90 -9.28
C SER A 82 -0.39 -11.67 -7.97
N ASP A 83 0.32 -12.80 -7.96
CA ASP A 83 0.66 -13.57 -6.76
C ASP A 83 1.99 -13.15 -6.11
N GLY A 84 2.64 -12.11 -6.62
CA GLY A 84 3.91 -11.57 -6.13
C GLY A 84 5.16 -12.26 -6.70
N HIS A 85 5.03 -13.34 -7.48
CA HIS A 85 6.20 -13.97 -8.11
C HIS A 85 6.80 -13.08 -9.20
N THR A 86 8.12 -13.20 -9.37
CA THR A 86 8.85 -12.39 -10.34
C THR A 86 9.63 -13.22 -11.34
N PHE A 87 9.74 -12.71 -12.56
CA PHE A 87 10.46 -13.35 -13.66
C PHE A 87 11.30 -12.35 -14.45
N GLN A 88 12.56 -12.69 -14.67
CA GLN A 88 13.45 -11.89 -15.51
C GLN A 88 13.13 -12.11 -17.00
N GLY A 89 12.69 -11.04 -17.67
CA GLY A 89 12.59 -11.00 -19.12
C GLY A 89 13.97 -10.96 -19.79
N ARG A 90 14.04 -11.36 -21.07
CA ARG A 90 15.29 -11.31 -21.85
C ARG A 90 15.84 -9.88 -21.94
N LYS A 91 17.10 -9.69 -21.54
CA LYS A 91 17.82 -8.39 -21.62
C LYS A 91 17.97 -7.82 -23.03
N ARG A 92 17.87 -8.64 -24.08
CA ARG A 92 17.89 -8.17 -25.48
C ARG A 92 16.54 -7.60 -25.95
N ASP A 93 15.46 -7.86 -25.22
CA ASP A 93 14.10 -7.49 -25.59
C ASP A 93 13.59 -6.28 -24.77
N MET A 94 14.49 -5.49 -24.17
CA MET A 94 14.15 -4.38 -23.25
C MET A 94 13.23 -3.32 -23.85
N SER A 95 13.35 -3.02 -25.14
CA SER A 95 12.45 -2.09 -25.82
C SER A 95 11.01 -2.60 -25.85
N SER A 96 10.82 -3.91 -26.05
CA SER A 96 9.51 -4.56 -26.02
C SER A 96 8.94 -4.59 -24.61
N HIS A 97 9.77 -4.87 -23.60
CA HIS A 97 9.36 -4.83 -22.18
C HIS A 97 8.89 -3.43 -21.78
N ARG A 98 9.60 -2.37 -22.19
CA ARG A 98 9.18 -0.97 -21.92
C ARG A 98 7.86 -0.62 -22.61
N ARG A 99 7.66 -1.04 -23.85
CA ARG A 99 6.38 -0.83 -24.57
C ARG A 99 5.23 -1.51 -23.85
N LEU A 100 5.41 -2.77 -23.44
CA LEU A 100 4.39 -3.51 -22.69
C LEU A 100 4.16 -2.91 -21.30
N SER A 101 5.21 -2.44 -20.61
CA SER A 101 5.09 -1.73 -19.33
C SER A 101 4.21 -0.48 -19.47
N ALA A 102 4.41 0.30 -20.54
CA ALA A 102 3.57 1.44 -20.85
C ALA A 102 2.12 1.05 -21.19
N GLU A 103 1.90 -0.03 -21.95
CA GLU A 103 0.56 -0.55 -22.26
C GLU A 103 -0.18 -1.01 -21.00
N ILE A 104 0.49 -1.77 -20.12
CA ILE A 104 -0.06 -2.21 -18.83
C ILE A 104 -0.37 -1.01 -17.94
N GLY A 105 0.50 0.00 -17.93
CA GLY A 105 0.27 1.26 -17.21
C GLY A 105 -0.92 2.07 -17.74
N LEU A 106 -1.31 1.88 -19.01
CA LEU A 106 -2.50 2.50 -19.62
C LEU A 106 -3.78 1.69 -19.38
N THR A 107 -3.69 0.36 -19.30
CA THR A 107 -4.84 -0.54 -19.04
C THR A 107 -5.16 -0.75 -17.57
N ASN A 108 -4.17 -0.63 -16.68
CA ASN A 108 -4.40 -0.46 -15.25
C ASN A 108 -5.02 0.92 -15.03
N THR A 109 -6.35 0.99 -15.15
CA THR A 109 -7.18 2.10 -14.72
C THR A 109 -6.60 2.72 -13.46
N LYS A 110 -6.11 3.95 -13.59
CA LYS A 110 -5.95 4.95 -12.54
C LYS A 110 -6.23 4.39 -11.14
N HIS A 111 -5.25 3.74 -10.51
CA HIS A 111 -5.23 3.78 -9.05
C HIS A 111 -5.07 5.25 -8.73
N ARG A 112 -6.20 5.94 -8.47
CA ARG A 112 -6.18 7.27 -7.91
C ARG A 112 -5.27 7.13 -6.69
N PRO A 113 -4.10 7.78 -6.66
CA PRO A 113 -3.27 7.72 -5.48
C PRO A 113 -4.14 8.20 -4.31
N LEU A 114 -4.21 7.38 -3.27
CA LEU A 114 -4.89 7.76 -2.04
C LEU A 114 -4.29 9.08 -1.55
N SER A 115 -5.14 10.01 -1.15
CA SER A 115 -4.74 11.20 -0.40
C SER A 115 -4.01 10.81 0.88
N MET A 116 -3.29 11.76 1.48
CA MET A 116 -2.57 11.53 2.74
C MET A 116 -3.48 11.00 3.86
N LEU A 117 -4.71 11.53 3.98
CA LEU A 117 -5.68 11.05 4.97
C LEU A 117 -6.25 9.67 4.62
N GLU A 118 -6.52 9.36 3.35
CA GLU A 118 -6.99 8.01 2.96
C GLU A 118 -5.94 6.91 3.27
N LYS A 119 -4.64 7.24 3.19
CA LYS A 119 -3.55 6.33 3.58
C LYS A 119 -3.53 6.04 5.08
N CYS A 120 -4.07 6.93 5.92
CA CYS A 120 -4.09 6.75 7.37
C CYS A 120 -4.95 5.56 7.81
N SER A 121 -5.85 5.04 6.95
CA SER A 121 -6.62 3.80 7.21
C SER A 121 -5.75 2.59 7.57
N LEU A 122 -4.49 2.56 7.14
CA LEU A 122 -3.51 1.54 7.56
C LEU A 122 -3.21 1.55 9.06
N LEU A 123 -3.54 2.65 9.75
CA LEU A 123 -3.23 2.91 11.16
C LEU A 123 -4.46 2.76 12.07
N ASP A 124 -5.64 2.44 11.52
CA ASP A 124 -6.91 2.40 12.26
C ASP A 124 -6.83 1.49 13.50
N ASN A 125 -6.14 0.35 13.36
CA ASN A 125 -5.95 -0.68 14.38
C ASN A 125 -4.52 -0.73 14.96
N MET A 126 -3.70 0.29 14.72
CA MET A 126 -2.35 0.36 15.29
C MET A 126 -2.45 0.46 16.82
N PRO A 127 -1.70 -0.36 17.60
CA PRO A 127 -1.78 -0.38 19.07
C PRO A 127 -1.02 0.78 19.74
N LEU A 128 -0.94 1.92 19.05
CA LEU A 128 -0.37 3.17 19.54
C LEU A 128 -1.31 4.31 19.14
N ALA A 129 -1.54 5.24 20.06
CA ALA A 129 -2.36 6.40 19.83
C ALA A 129 -1.73 7.28 18.74
N PHE A 130 -2.49 7.54 17.68
CA PHE A 130 -2.06 8.34 16.54
C PHE A 130 -3.14 9.28 16.03
N CYS A 131 -2.77 10.54 15.82
CA CYS A 131 -3.60 11.51 15.14
C CYS A 131 -2.84 12.35 14.11
N VAL A 132 -3.58 12.92 13.16
CA VAL A 132 -3.09 13.98 12.26
C VAL A 132 -3.91 15.23 12.55
N ILE A 133 -3.21 16.32 12.86
CA ILE A 133 -3.79 17.64 13.08
C ILE A 133 -3.36 18.60 11.98
N GLU A 134 -4.31 19.37 11.46
CA GLU A 134 -4.07 20.43 10.47
C GLU A 134 -3.93 21.77 11.18
N LEU A 135 -2.85 22.50 10.91
CA LEU A 135 -2.65 23.85 11.38
C LEU A 135 -3.63 24.79 10.67
N VAL A 136 -4.47 25.48 11.44
CA VAL A 136 -5.37 26.52 10.93
C VAL A 136 -5.13 27.84 11.66
N PHE A 137 -5.38 28.94 10.97
CA PHE A 137 -5.34 30.27 11.55
C PHE A 137 -6.77 30.69 11.85
N ASN A 138 -7.03 31.16 13.07
CA ASN A 138 -8.35 31.67 13.43
C ASN A 138 -8.75 32.84 12.52
N GLU A 139 -10.05 33.02 12.27
CA GLU A 139 -10.63 34.03 11.36
C GLU A 139 -10.22 35.47 11.72
N ASP A 140 -9.86 35.72 12.98
CA ASP A 140 -9.38 37.02 13.46
C ASP A 140 -7.87 37.26 13.23
N GLY A 141 -7.12 36.30 12.67
CA GLY A 141 -5.69 36.44 12.35
C GLY A 141 -4.72 36.44 13.54
N HIS A 142 -5.21 36.21 14.76
CA HIS A 142 -4.41 36.36 16.00
C HIS A 142 -4.07 35.05 16.72
N GLY A 143 -4.56 33.88 16.27
CA GLY A 143 -4.36 32.61 16.98
C GLY A 143 -4.14 31.42 16.05
N VAL A 144 -3.20 30.57 16.44
CA VAL A 144 -2.99 29.23 15.89
C VAL A 144 -3.97 28.27 16.56
N ASP A 145 -4.72 27.52 15.75
CA ASP A 145 -5.54 26.39 16.19
C ASP A 145 -5.22 25.17 15.32
N PHE A 146 -5.70 24.00 15.74
CA PHE A 146 -5.50 22.74 15.05
C PHE A 146 -6.82 22.02 14.85
N ILE A 147 -7.04 21.45 13.67
CA ILE A 147 -8.21 20.61 13.41
C ILE A 147 -7.77 19.16 13.33
N PHE A 148 -8.39 18.27 14.11
CA PHE A 148 -8.15 16.83 13.96
C PHE A 148 -8.67 16.34 12.61
N ARG A 149 -7.78 15.85 11.75
CA ARG A 149 -8.12 15.31 10.43
C ARG A 149 -8.09 13.80 10.37
N TYR A 150 -7.43 13.17 11.33
CA TYR A 150 -7.44 11.74 11.54
C TYR A 150 -7.14 11.42 13.01
N CYS A 151 -7.84 10.45 13.59
CA CYS A 151 -7.51 9.82 14.86
C CYS A 151 -7.77 8.32 14.72
N ASN A 152 -6.86 7.47 15.19
CA ASN A 152 -7.10 6.03 15.23
C ASN A 152 -7.87 5.61 16.50
N ALA A 153 -8.25 4.33 16.60
CA ALA A 153 -8.99 3.82 17.74
C ALA A 153 -8.23 3.99 19.07
N GLU A 154 -6.90 3.83 19.05
CA GLU A 154 -6.08 3.94 20.26
C GLU A 154 -6.02 5.37 20.81
N MET A 155 -6.15 6.41 19.97
CA MET A 155 -6.32 7.79 20.46
C MET A 155 -7.55 7.91 21.36
N ALA A 156 -8.68 7.31 20.97
CA ALA A 156 -9.90 7.38 21.77
C ALA A 156 -9.75 6.66 23.11
N THR A 157 -8.98 5.56 23.14
CA THR A 157 -8.63 4.85 24.36
C THR A 157 -7.76 5.71 25.29
N VAL A 158 -6.72 6.35 24.75
CA VAL A 158 -5.76 7.15 25.53
C VAL A 158 -6.41 8.44 26.06
N GLU A 159 -7.12 9.17 25.20
CA GLU A 159 -7.73 10.46 25.53
C GLU A 159 -9.08 10.32 26.25
N GLY A 160 -9.71 9.15 26.17
CA GLY A 160 -11.06 8.92 26.72
C GLY A 160 -12.17 9.63 25.95
N ILE A 161 -11.89 10.12 24.74
CA ILE A 161 -12.83 10.85 23.88
C ILE A 161 -13.08 10.03 22.61
N PRO A 162 -14.33 9.78 22.20
CA PRO A 162 -14.61 9.06 20.96
C PRO A 162 -14.02 9.74 19.71
N VAL A 163 -13.59 8.96 18.70
CA VAL A 163 -12.97 9.49 17.48
C VAL A 163 -13.89 10.48 16.75
N GLU A 164 -15.18 10.18 16.69
CA GLU A 164 -16.23 11.01 16.13
C GLU A 164 -16.41 12.36 16.83
N GLU A 165 -16.00 12.46 18.09
CA GLU A 165 -16.00 13.70 18.86
C GLU A 165 -14.73 14.52 18.68
N MET A 166 -13.63 13.90 18.21
CA MET A 166 -12.39 14.57 17.86
C MET A 166 -12.39 15.06 16.42
N LEU A 167 -12.81 14.19 15.49
CA LEU A 167 -12.63 14.38 14.06
C LEU A 167 -13.32 15.66 13.54
N ASN A 168 -12.57 16.42 12.74
CA ASN A 168 -12.95 17.72 12.17
C ASN A 168 -13.33 18.79 13.21
N ARG A 169 -12.91 18.62 14.47
CA ARG A 169 -13.09 19.62 15.52
C ARG A 169 -11.76 20.30 15.83
N SER A 170 -11.89 21.53 16.29
CA SER A 170 -10.79 22.33 16.85
C SER A 170 -10.19 21.64 18.07
N PHE A 171 -8.87 21.69 18.19
CA PHE A 171 -8.13 21.16 19.32
C PHE A 171 -8.65 21.72 20.63
N TYR A 172 -8.90 23.02 20.70
CA TYR A 172 -9.45 23.66 21.90
C TYR A 172 -10.92 23.34 22.17
N LYS A 173 -11.69 22.90 21.16
CA LYS A 173 -13.05 22.41 21.40
C LYS A 173 -13.05 21.01 22.00
N VAL A 174 -12.09 20.19 21.60
CA VAL A 174 -11.91 18.82 22.13
C VAL A 174 -11.25 18.87 23.51
N PHE A 175 -10.22 19.70 23.65
CA PHE A 175 -9.44 19.91 24.87
C PHE A 175 -9.49 21.38 25.30
N PRO A 176 -10.55 21.84 25.99
CA PRO A 176 -10.69 23.23 26.42
C PRO A 176 -9.55 23.72 27.33
N ASN A 177 -8.97 22.79 28.09
CA ASN A 177 -7.81 23.04 28.97
C ASN A 177 -6.48 22.63 28.31
N GLY A 178 -6.51 22.26 27.03
CA GLY A 178 -5.39 21.70 26.28
C GLY A 178 -4.12 22.51 26.47
N ASP A 179 -3.04 21.82 26.84
CA ASP A 179 -1.80 22.48 27.21
C ASP A 179 -1.16 23.22 26.03
N LYS A 180 -1.12 24.56 26.13
CA LYS A 180 -0.58 25.43 25.09
C LYS A 180 0.90 25.18 24.81
N LYS A 181 1.61 24.50 25.72
CA LYS A 181 3.04 24.21 25.58
C LYS A 181 3.38 23.38 24.34
N TRP A 182 2.48 22.50 23.87
CA TRP A 182 2.74 21.66 22.70
C TRP A 182 2.46 22.35 21.36
N LEU A 183 1.65 23.42 21.37
CA LEU A 183 1.19 24.09 20.16
C LEU A 183 2.33 24.68 19.34
N VAL A 184 3.32 25.27 20.01
CA VAL A 184 4.48 25.87 19.32
C VAL A 184 5.25 24.79 18.58
N SER A 185 5.45 23.63 19.21
CA SER A 185 6.11 22.48 18.58
C SER A 185 5.30 21.91 17.43
N TYR A 186 3.98 21.75 17.58
CA TYR A 186 3.12 21.27 16.50
C TYR A 186 3.08 22.24 15.32
N ALA A 187 3.05 23.55 15.59
CA ALA A 187 3.07 24.58 14.55
C ALA A 187 4.41 24.60 13.82
N ASP A 188 5.53 24.47 14.54
CA ASP A 188 6.85 24.36 13.93
C ASP A 188 6.96 23.12 13.01
N VAL A 189 6.47 21.96 13.45
CA VAL A 189 6.41 20.76 12.60
C VAL A 189 5.56 21.01 11.36
N ALA A 190 4.34 21.53 11.55
CA ALA A 190 3.38 21.74 10.47
C ALA A 190 3.86 22.76 9.43
N LEU A 191 4.62 23.78 9.84
CA LEU A 191 5.14 24.81 8.94
C LEU A 191 6.49 24.43 8.32
N ASN A 192 7.42 23.93 9.13
CA ASN A 192 8.84 23.81 8.77
C ASN A 192 9.27 22.39 8.43
N GLY A 193 8.41 21.38 8.64
CA GLY A 193 8.74 19.98 8.33
C GLY A 193 9.78 19.36 9.28
N THR A 194 9.99 19.97 10.44
CA THR A 194 10.89 19.46 11.48
C THR A 194 10.30 18.21 12.15
N LYS A 195 11.14 17.49 12.91
CA LYS A 195 10.70 16.41 13.80
C LYS A 195 10.92 16.84 15.23
N HIS A 196 9.94 16.61 16.08
CA HIS A 196 10.02 16.90 17.51
C HIS A 196 9.63 15.68 18.32
N THR A 197 10.25 15.53 19.49
CA THR A 197 9.80 14.58 20.51
C THR A 197 9.56 15.37 21.78
N LEU A 198 8.32 15.37 22.25
CA LEU A 198 7.90 16.06 23.46
C LEU A 198 7.79 15.04 24.59
N HIS A 199 8.23 15.43 25.79
CA HIS A 199 8.12 14.62 27.00
C HIS A 199 7.49 15.49 28.07
N ASP A 200 6.22 15.23 28.39
CA ASP A 200 5.52 16.09 29.35
C ASP A 200 4.29 15.42 29.96
N TYR A 201 3.84 15.97 31.08
CA TYR A 201 2.60 15.58 31.75
C TYR A 201 1.40 16.16 31.01
N SER A 202 0.38 15.34 30.76
CA SER A 202 -0.94 15.76 30.28
C SER A 202 -1.91 15.84 31.46
N PRO A 203 -2.34 17.05 31.85
CA PRO A 203 -3.40 17.21 32.85
C PRO A 203 -4.74 16.60 32.43
N GLU A 204 -5.01 16.50 31.13
CA GLU A 204 -6.27 16.02 30.56
C GLU A 204 -6.49 14.54 30.87
N ILE A 205 -5.45 13.71 30.71
CA ILE A 205 -5.51 12.27 30.98
C ILE A 205 -4.84 11.86 32.30
N GLY A 206 -4.19 12.81 32.98
CA GLY A 206 -3.52 12.58 34.26
C GLY A 206 -2.27 11.68 34.17
N LYS A 207 -1.54 11.72 33.05
CA LYS A 207 -0.39 10.85 32.78
C LYS A 207 0.74 11.58 32.08
N ASN A 208 1.95 11.02 32.16
CA ASN A 208 3.07 11.46 31.34
C ASN A 208 2.96 10.89 29.94
N LEU A 209 3.26 11.74 28.95
CA LEU A 209 3.23 11.43 27.54
C LEU A 209 4.59 11.68 26.91
N ILE A 210 4.95 10.76 26.01
CA ILE A 210 5.96 10.99 24.98
C ILE A 210 5.22 11.18 23.66
N ILE A 211 5.42 12.32 23.01
CA ILE A 211 4.73 12.66 21.77
C ILE A 211 5.75 12.84 20.66
N HIS A 212 5.76 11.91 19.71
CA HIS A 212 6.59 12.00 18.51
C HIS A 212 5.84 12.70 17.39
N CYS A 213 6.40 13.81 16.91
CA CYS A 213 5.77 14.69 15.93
C CYS A 213 6.58 14.76 14.64
N TYR A 214 5.91 14.65 13.51
CA TYR A 214 6.52 14.84 12.18
C TYR A 214 5.48 15.37 11.18
N GLN A 215 5.96 15.97 10.09
CA GLN A 215 5.09 16.54 9.05
C GLN A 215 4.77 15.49 7.98
N PRO A 216 3.52 14.99 7.86
CA PRO A 216 3.14 14.08 6.77
C PRO A 216 2.93 14.84 5.44
N GLU A 217 2.48 16.09 5.51
CA GLU A 217 2.28 17.01 4.39
C GLU A 217 2.38 18.46 4.92
N PRO A 218 2.80 19.46 4.12
CA PRO A 218 2.83 20.86 4.56
C PRO A 218 1.49 21.32 5.15
N GLY A 219 1.55 21.98 6.31
CA GLY A 219 0.38 22.41 7.07
C GLY A 219 -0.16 21.38 8.07
N TYR A 220 0.42 20.17 8.13
CA TYR A 220 -0.04 19.10 9.03
C TYR A 220 1.05 18.66 10.00
N CYS A 221 0.63 18.24 11.19
CA CYS A 221 1.45 17.55 12.17
C CYS A 221 0.83 16.18 12.47
N ALA A 222 1.60 15.11 12.28
CA ALA A 222 1.25 13.77 12.73
C ALA A 222 1.87 13.55 14.11
N CYS A 223 1.07 13.04 15.05
CA CYS A 223 1.47 12.82 16.44
C CYS A 223 1.29 11.34 16.79
N VAL A 224 2.34 10.72 17.30
CA VAL A 224 2.29 9.40 17.96
C VAL A 224 2.39 9.63 19.47
N LEU A 225 1.40 9.21 20.23
CA LEU A 225 1.35 9.38 21.68
C LEU A 225 1.68 8.05 22.37
N GLN A 226 2.62 8.10 23.30
CA GLN A 226 2.95 6.98 24.17
C GLN A 226 2.77 7.41 25.62
N VAL A 227 1.89 6.70 26.33
CA VAL A 227 1.68 6.86 27.77
C VAL A 227 2.86 6.23 28.52
N THR A 228 3.38 6.93 29.53
CA THR A 228 4.44 6.44 30.40
C THR A 228 4.02 6.49 31.88
N ASP A 229 4.44 5.47 32.63
CA ASP A 229 4.10 5.29 34.06
C ASP A 229 5.11 5.95 35.01
N GLN A 230 5.93 6.89 34.54
CA GLN A 230 6.93 7.59 35.37
C GLN A 230 6.33 8.78 36.08
#